data_AF-A0A5C7Y0C0-F1
#
_entry.id   AF-A0A5C7Y0C0-F1
#
_cell.length_a   1.000
_cell.length_b   1.000
_cell.length_c   1.000
_cell.angle_alpha   90.00
_cell.angle_beta   90.00
_cell.angle_gamma   90.00
#
_symmetry.space_group_name_H-M   'P 1'
#
loop_
_entity.id
_entity.type
_entity.pdbx_description
1 polymer ?
#
loop_
_entity_poly.entity_id
_entity_poly.type
_entity_poly.pdbx_seq_one_letter_code
_entity_poly.pdbx_strand_id
1 'polypeptide(L)'
;MGPQLSRLRACGASITAALLVVSLSGGAPAAQAIEPPSVDPALVPADGPPGPDQPMRRSNSCSVPITVANPDVAQLAPGFDMLGISTAWQYSTGNGVPVAVIDTGVTPNPRLPAVAGGDYIMGGPEGLDGLQDCDAHGTIAASIIAAAPLGVLPMPRPMPEVPAFPPPAGPPPSFGVPLPPADVPGPPARRPVAAAHRNSV
;
A
#
# COMPACT_ATOMS: atom_id res chain seq x y z
N MET A 1 51.96 26.64 -61.00
CA MET A 1 50.80 27.19 -60.27
C MET A 1 49.92 26.07 -59.65
N GLY A 2 50.51 25.06 -59.00
CA GLY A 2 49.80 23.84 -58.56
C GLY A 2 49.75 23.54 -57.04
N PRO A 3 50.80 23.84 -56.23
CA PRO A 3 50.83 23.40 -54.82
C PRO A 3 50.14 24.35 -53.83
N GLN A 4 49.88 25.62 -54.21
CA GLN A 4 49.21 26.57 -53.33
C GLN A 4 47.69 26.38 -53.28
N LEU A 5 47.04 26.10 -54.42
CA LEU A 5 45.59 25.83 -54.45
C LEU A 5 45.20 24.56 -53.68
N SER A 6 46.05 23.53 -53.62
CA SER A 6 45.76 22.30 -52.85
C SER A 6 45.87 22.53 -51.33
N ARG A 7 46.83 23.37 -50.90
CA ARG A 7 47.02 23.73 -49.49
C ARG A 7 45.88 24.59 -48.95
N LEU A 8 45.37 25.54 -49.73
CA LEU A 8 44.20 26.35 -49.35
C LEU A 8 42.91 25.51 -49.27
N ARG A 9 42.72 24.53 -50.18
CA ARG A 9 41.56 23.62 -50.15
C ARG A 9 41.59 22.66 -48.96
N ALA A 10 42.78 22.15 -48.60
CA ALA A 10 42.95 21.29 -47.42
C ALA A 10 42.68 22.06 -46.11
N CYS A 11 43.21 23.29 -45.99
CA CYS A 11 43.03 24.13 -44.80
C CYS A 11 41.56 24.53 -44.60
N GLY A 12 40.85 24.86 -45.69
CA GLY A 12 39.41 25.14 -45.66
C GLY A 12 38.61 23.95 -45.14
N ALA A 13 38.83 22.74 -45.69
CA ALA A 13 38.15 21.53 -45.26
C ALA A 13 38.42 21.16 -43.79
N SER A 14 39.63 21.42 -43.27
CA SER A 14 39.96 21.19 -41.86
C SER A 14 39.20 22.13 -40.92
N ILE A 15 39.02 23.39 -41.31
CA ILE A 15 38.30 24.39 -40.51
C ILE A 15 36.80 24.08 -40.50
N THR A 16 36.20 23.72 -41.63
CA THR A 16 34.78 23.33 -41.66
C THR A 16 34.53 22.06 -40.87
N ALA A 17 35.42 21.07 -40.95
CA ALA A 17 35.30 19.84 -40.17
C ALA A 17 35.42 20.11 -38.65
N ALA A 18 36.38 20.96 -38.24
CA ALA A 18 36.54 21.34 -36.84
C ALA A 18 35.33 22.13 -36.31
N LEU A 19 34.79 23.06 -37.09
CA LEU A 19 33.58 23.81 -36.73
C LEU A 19 32.35 22.91 -36.64
N LEU A 20 32.20 21.92 -37.54
CA LEU A 20 31.11 20.95 -37.47
C LEU A 20 31.22 20.10 -36.19
N VAL A 21 32.40 19.59 -35.86
CA VAL A 21 32.62 18.76 -34.67
C VAL A 21 32.34 19.55 -33.38
N VAL A 22 32.76 20.81 -33.30
CA VAL A 22 32.43 21.69 -32.17
C VAL A 22 30.92 21.95 -32.07
N SER A 23 30.25 22.16 -33.21
CA SER A 23 28.80 22.38 -33.24
C SER A 23 28.00 21.13 -32.81
N LEU A 24 28.49 19.93 -33.11
CA LEU A 24 27.85 18.67 -32.73
C LEU A 24 28.14 18.24 -31.27
N SER A 25 29.14 18.82 -30.60
CA SER A 25 29.56 18.42 -29.24
C SER A 25 28.99 19.30 -28.12
N GLY A 26 28.43 20.48 -28.44
CA GLY A 26 27.91 21.43 -27.46
C GLY A 26 26.49 21.18 -26.92
N GLY A 27 25.85 20.06 -27.29
CA GLY A 27 24.40 19.87 -27.09
C GLY A 27 23.99 18.53 -26.48
N ALA A 28 24.86 17.84 -25.74
CA ALA A 28 24.40 16.68 -24.98
C ALA A 28 23.39 17.18 -23.92
N PRO A 29 22.11 16.75 -23.95
CA PRO A 29 21.17 17.13 -22.91
C PRO A 29 21.72 16.59 -21.60
N ALA A 30 21.96 17.48 -20.63
CA ALA A 30 22.24 17.06 -19.27
C ALA A 30 21.04 16.23 -18.81
N ALA A 31 21.25 14.96 -18.49
CA ALA A 31 20.22 14.12 -17.91
C ALA A 31 19.84 14.73 -16.56
N GLN A 32 18.75 15.49 -16.54
CA GLN A 32 18.14 15.99 -15.31
C GLN A 32 17.42 14.79 -14.69
N ALA A 33 18.00 14.23 -13.64
CA ALA A 33 17.32 13.22 -12.85
C ALA A 33 16.17 13.89 -12.07
N ILE A 34 15.09 13.14 -11.84
CA ILE A 34 14.10 13.52 -10.84
C ILE A 34 14.82 13.48 -9.49
N GLU A 35 14.84 14.60 -8.77
CA GLU A 35 15.44 14.65 -7.45
C GLU A 35 14.69 13.70 -6.49
N PRO A 36 15.40 13.02 -5.56
CA PRO A 36 14.74 12.25 -4.53
C PRO A 36 13.74 13.11 -3.75
N PRO A 37 12.58 12.57 -3.35
CA PRO A 37 11.62 13.32 -2.54
C PRO A 37 12.27 13.72 -1.20
N SER A 38 12.03 14.97 -0.79
CA SER A 38 12.42 15.46 0.54
C SER A 38 11.20 15.52 1.45
N VAL A 39 11.40 15.25 2.74
CA VAL A 39 10.34 15.31 3.77
C VAL A 39 10.42 16.66 4.46
N ASP A 40 9.31 17.39 4.49
CA ASP A 40 9.15 18.58 5.33
C ASP A 40 8.40 18.20 6.62
N PRO A 41 9.07 18.17 7.79
CA PRO A 41 8.42 17.84 9.06
C PRO A 41 7.31 18.82 9.47
N ALA A 42 7.28 20.03 8.90
CA ALA A 42 6.22 20.99 9.17
C ALA A 42 4.90 20.68 8.45
N LEU A 43 4.88 19.73 7.51
CA LEU A 43 3.72 19.36 6.69
C LEU A 43 3.07 18.02 7.09
N VAL A 44 3.31 17.54 8.32
CA VAL A 44 2.61 16.34 8.83
C VAL A 44 1.11 16.64 8.91
N PRO A 45 0.23 15.83 8.26
CA PRO A 45 -1.21 16.00 8.36
C PRO A 45 -1.70 15.89 9.80
N ALA A 46 -2.79 16.59 10.12
CA ALA A 46 -3.43 16.46 11.43
C ALA A 46 -4.03 15.06 11.61
N ASP A 47 -3.98 14.54 12.84
CA ASP A 47 -4.69 13.33 13.25
C ASP A 47 -6.18 13.64 13.43
N GLY A 48 -6.90 13.66 12.31
CA GLY A 48 -8.35 13.88 12.26
C GLY A 48 -9.14 12.57 12.36
N PRO A 49 -10.47 12.66 12.53
CA PRO A 49 -11.33 11.48 12.46
C PRO A 49 -11.11 10.72 11.13
N PRO A 50 -10.97 9.39 11.14
CA PRO A 50 -10.82 8.60 9.93
C PRO A 50 -11.97 8.82 8.94
N GLY A 51 -11.63 9.07 7.69
CA GLY A 51 -12.58 9.25 6.62
C GLY A 51 -11.90 9.66 5.31
N PRO A 52 -12.61 9.59 4.18
CA PRO A 52 -12.05 9.93 2.88
C PRO A 52 -11.96 11.44 2.68
N ASP A 53 -10.99 11.89 1.87
CA ASP A 53 -10.87 13.30 1.46
C ASP A 53 -12.09 13.80 0.65
N GLN A 54 -12.81 12.88 0.01
CA GLN A 54 -14.00 13.15 -0.80
C GLN A 54 -15.05 12.04 -0.56
N PRO A 55 -16.35 12.32 -0.70
CA PRO A 55 -17.38 11.30 -0.55
C PRO A 55 -17.16 10.10 -1.48
N MET A 56 -17.06 8.91 -0.91
CA MET A 56 -16.88 7.65 -1.64
C MET A 56 -18.21 6.93 -1.84
N ARG A 57 -18.22 5.99 -2.79
CA ARG A 57 -19.34 5.06 -3.00
C ARG A 57 -18.77 3.68 -3.35
N ARG A 58 -19.34 2.64 -2.73
CA ARG A 58 -19.05 1.26 -3.15
C ARG A 58 -19.65 0.99 -4.53
N SER A 59 -18.81 0.60 -5.49
CA SER A 59 -19.24 0.38 -6.88
C SER A 59 -19.53 -1.08 -7.21
N ASN A 60 -19.01 -2.03 -6.42
CA ASN A 60 -19.15 -3.47 -6.64
C ASN A 60 -19.71 -4.16 -5.37
N SER A 61 -20.10 -5.43 -5.51
CA SER A 61 -20.29 -6.31 -4.36
C SER A 61 -18.95 -6.67 -3.71
N CYS A 62 -18.95 -6.99 -2.42
CA CYS A 62 -17.73 -7.40 -1.75
C CYS A 62 -17.20 -8.75 -2.28
N SER A 63 -15.88 -8.83 -2.36
CA SER A 63 -15.15 -10.05 -2.71
C SER A 63 -15.12 -11.02 -1.54
N VAL A 64 -15.04 -12.32 -1.85
CA VAL A 64 -14.88 -13.39 -0.86
C VAL A 64 -13.66 -14.21 -1.27
N PRO A 65 -12.73 -14.53 -0.34
CA PRO A 65 -11.57 -15.33 -0.67
C PRO A 65 -11.99 -16.76 -1.03
N ILE A 66 -11.30 -17.37 -2.00
CA ILE A 66 -11.53 -18.75 -2.43
C ILE A 66 -10.23 -19.56 -2.35
N THR A 67 -10.37 -20.88 -2.23
CA THR A 67 -9.24 -21.80 -2.41
C THR A 67 -9.08 -22.17 -3.88
N VAL A 68 -7.84 -22.34 -4.34
CA VAL A 68 -7.57 -22.97 -5.63
C VAL A 68 -7.65 -24.48 -5.45
N ALA A 69 -8.59 -25.14 -6.14
CA ALA A 69 -8.90 -26.56 -5.94
C ALA A 69 -9.23 -26.89 -4.48
N ASN A 70 -8.74 -28.03 -3.97
CA ASN A 70 -8.99 -28.53 -2.62
C ASN A 70 -7.67 -28.67 -1.85
N PRO A 71 -7.05 -27.56 -1.41
CA PRO A 71 -5.80 -27.62 -0.67
C PRO A 71 -6.04 -28.24 0.71
N ASP A 72 -5.04 -28.97 1.20
CA ASP A 72 -5.00 -29.37 2.60
C ASP A 72 -4.55 -28.18 3.45
N VAL A 73 -5.53 -27.47 4.03
CA VAL A 73 -5.30 -26.28 4.87
C VAL A 73 -4.78 -26.60 6.28
N ALA A 74 -4.55 -27.87 6.60
CA ALA A 74 -3.86 -28.29 7.82
C ALA A 74 -2.32 -28.35 7.66
N GLN A 75 -1.83 -28.32 6.42
CA GLN A 75 -0.41 -28.27 6.10
C GLN A 75 0.15 -26.86 6.35
N LEU A 76 1.43 -26.79 6.73
CA LEU A 76 2.12 -25.52 6.84
C LEU A 76 2.30 -24.91 5.45
N ALA A 77 2.04 -23.61 5.34
CA ALA A 77 2.28 -22.88 4.09
C ALA A 77 3.78 -22.95 3.72
N PRO A 78 4.16 -23.11 2.44
CA PRO A 78 5.56 -23.19 2.04
C PRO A 78 6.42 -22.00 2.51
N GLY A 79 5.85 -20.79 2.56
CA GLY A 79 6.52 -19.61 3.10
C GLY A 79 6.82 -19.69 4.60
N PHE A 80 6.01 -20.40 5.38
CA PHE A 80 6.22 -20.61 6.82
C PHE A 80 7.47 -21.48 7.08
N ASP A 81 7.65 -22.52 6.27
CA ASP A 81 8.83 -23.39 6.34
C ASP A 81 10.08 -22.70 5.77
N MET A 82 9.96 -22.05 4.60
CA MET A 82 11.05 -21.30 3.97
C MET A 82 11.66 -20.24 4.90
N LEU A 83 10.83 -19.53 5.68
CA LEU A 83 11.27 -18.52 6.64
C LEU A 83 11.68 -19.12 8.00
N GLY A 84 11.51 -20.42 8.21
CA GLY A 84 11.84 -21.10 9.47
C GLY A 84 11.04 -20.57 10.66
N ILE A 85 9.76 -20.23 10.47
CA ILE A 85 8.96 -19.54 11.49
C ILE A 85 8.85 -20.35 12.79
N SER A 86 8.73 -21.69 12.72
CA SER A 86 8.76 -22.56 13.91
C SER A 86 10.02 -22.37 14.76
N THR A 87 11.16 -22.16 14.12
CA THR A 87 12.44 -21.91 14.80
C THR A 87 12.50 -20.48 15.32
N ALA A 88 12.03 -19.50 14.54
CA ALA A 88 11.95 -18.11 14.98
C ALA A 88 11.09 -17.93 16.24
N TRP A 89 9.99 -18.70 16.34
CA TRP A 89 9.13 -18.73 17.51
C TRP A 89 9.77 -19.29 18.77
N GLN A 90 11.00 -19.83 18.74
CA GLN A 90 11.77 -20.14 19.94
C GLN A 90 12.34 -18.87 20.60
N TYR A 91 12.42 -17.76 19.86
CA TYR A 91 12.98 -16.49 20.33
C TYR A 91 11.90 -15.44 20.61
N SER A 92 10.85 -15.37 19.79
CA SER A 92 9.76 -14.41 19.97
C SER A 92 8.50 -14.86 19.24
N THR A 93 7.34 -14.60 19.83
CA THR A 93 6.02 -14.77 19.18
C THR A 93 5.35 -13.41 18.94
N GLY A 94 6.08 -12.30 19.12
CA GLY A 94 5.53 -10.95 19.00
C GLY A 94 4.59 -10.54 20.14
N ASN A 95 4.67 -11.18 21.32
CA ASN A 95 3.72 -10.89 22.40
C ASN A 95 3.78 -9.41 22.82
N GLY A 96 2.63 -8.72 22.74
CA GLY A 96 2.50 -7.30 23.07
C GLY A 96 3.05 -6.34 22.03
N VAL A 97 3.41 -6.78 20.81
CA VAL A 97 3.81 -5.88 19.73
C VAL A 97 2.59 -5.55 18.86
N PRO A 98 2.09 -4.29 18.89
CA PRO A 98 0.99 -3.90 18.02
C PRO A 98 1.47 -3.72 16.57
N VAL A 99 0.69 -4.20 15.61
CA VAL A 99 0.93 -3.99 14.18
C VAL A 99 -0.30 -3.32 13.57
N ALA A 100 -0.10 -2.13 12.98
CA ALA A 100 -1.13 -1.46 12.20
C ALA A 100 -1.16 -2.04 10.79
N VAL A 101 -2.36 -2.40 10.33
CA VAL A 101 -2.58 -2.92 8.97
C VAL A 101 -3.34 -1.85 8.19
N ILE A 102 -2.63 -1.14 7.31
CA ILE A 102 -3.21 -0.15 6.39
C ILE A 102 -3.53 -0.87 5.09
N ASP A 103 -4.78 -1.32 4.96
CA ASP A 103 -5.21 -2.21 3.87
C ASP A 103 -6.73 -2.02 3.62
N THR A 104 -7.39 -2.96 2.93
CA THR A 104 -8.81 -2.94 2.56
C THR A 104 -9.77 -3.23 3.73
N GLY A 105 -9.27 -3.12 4.96
CA GLY A 105 -9.93 -3.56 6.19
C GLY A 105 -9.63 -5.01 6.55
N VAL A 106 -10.02 -5.41 7.76
CA VAL A 106 -9.79 -6.77 8.28
C VAL A 106 -11.09 -7.31 8.83
N THR A 107 -11.57 -8.43 8.29
CA THR A 107 -12.72 -9.14 8.86
C THR A 107 -12.24 -10.01 10.03
N PRO A 108 -12.53 -9.66 11.29
CA PRO A 108 -11.99 -10.38 12.43
C PRO A 108 -12.61 -11.77 12.55
N ASN A 109 -11.87 -12.71 13.13
CA ASN A 109 -12.35 -14.06 13.41
C ASN A 109 -11.59 -14.65 14.61
N PRO A 110 -11.97 -15.82 15.16
CA PRO A 110 -11.32 -16.37 16.35
C PRO A 110 -9.81 -16.60 16.21
N ARG A 111 -9.29 -16.80 14.99
CA ARG A 111 -7.84 -16.91 14.73
C ARG A 111 -7.18 -15.56 14.47
N LEU A 112 -7.95 -14.55 14.10
CA LEU A 112 -7.46 -13.22 13.74
C LEU A 112 -8.31 -12.16 14.45
N PRO A 113 -8.13 -11.97 15.77
CA PRO A 113 -8.73 -10.85 16.46
C PRO A 113 -8.11 -9.54 15.96
N ALA A 114 -8.92 -8.50 15.82
CA ALA A 114 -8.44 -7.19 15.36
C ALA A 114 -9.06 -6.06 16.18
N VAL A 115 -8.28 -5.02 16.42
CA VAL A 115 -8.74 -3.77 17.05
C VAL A 115 -9.12 -2.78 15.95
N ALA A 116 -10.21 -2.06 16.15
CA ALA A 116 -10.64 -1.00 15.23
C ALA A 116 -9.53 0.05 15.05
N GLY A 117 -9.19 0.35 13.79
CA GLY A 117 -8.14 1.31 13.42
C GLY A 117 -8.64 2.53 12.66
N GLY A 118 -9.93 2.54 12.28
CA GLY A 118 -10.53 3.56 11.43
C GLY A 118 -10.66 3.11 9.97
N ASP A 119 -11.51 3.82 9.23
CA ASP A 119 -11.71 3.61 7.80
C ASP A 119 -11.59 4.95 7.06
N TYR A 120 -10.71 4.98 6.05
CA TYR A 120 -10.46 6.14 5.18
C TYR A 120 -11.19 6.05 3.84
N ILE A 121 -12.10 5.07 3.67
CA ILE A 121 -12.92 4.88 2.47
C ILE A 121 -14.37 5.28 2.73
N MET A 122 -15.09 4.58 3.60
CA MET A 122 -16.48 4.95 3.94
C MET A 122 -16.50 5.90 5.14
N GLY A 123 -15.61 5.68 6.11
CA GLY A 123 -15.51 6.48 7.34
C GLY A 123 -16.71 6.33 8.26
N GLY A 124 -16.57 6.82 9.50
CA GLY A 124 -17.63 6.78 10.50
C GLY A 124 -18.28 5.39 10.69
N PRO A 125 -19.57 5.32 11.07
CA PRO A 125 -20.26 4.05 11.31
C PRO A 125 -20.41 3.16 10.07
N GLU A 126 -20.42 3.75 8.87
CA GLU A 126 -20.54 2.99 7.61
C GLU A 126 -19.25 2.25 7.27
N GLY A 127 -18.10 2.79 7.67
CA GLY A 127 -16.78 2.18 7.50
C GLY A 127 -16.44 1.10 8.51
N LEU A 128 -17.31 0.85 9.50
CA LEU A 128 -17.15 -0.18 10.53
C LEU A 128 -15.75 -0.14 11.18
N ASP A 129 -15.19 1.07 11.30
CA ASP A 129 -13.89 1.38 11.87
C ASP A 129 -12.72 0.51 11.34
N GLY A 130 -12.79 0.11 10.06
CA GLY A 130 -11.76 -0.71 9.38
C GLY A 130 -11.88 -2.22 9.66
N LEU A 131 -12.93 -2.65 10.36
CA LEU A 131 -13.19 -4.06 10.69
C LEU A 131 -14.00 -4.80 9.63
N GLN A 132 -14.19 -4.20 8.46
CA GLN A 132 -14.81 -4.84 7.29
C GLN A 132 -13.83 -4.88 6.14
N ASP A 133 -13.59 -6.07 5.60
CA ASP A 133 -12.82 -6.26 4.37
C ASP A 133 -13.75 -6.58 3.20
N CYS A 134 -13.88 -5.65 2.25
CA CYS A 134 -14.74 -5.81 1.07
C CYS A 134 -13.98 -6.32 -0.16
N ASP A 135 -12.65 -6.47 -0.06
CA ASP A 135 -11.77 -6.80 -1.18
C ASP A 135 -11.07 -8.15 -0.99
N ALA A 136 -11.24 -8.78 0.18
CA ALA A 136 -10.61 -10.04 0.57
C ALA A 136 -9.07 -9.98 0.57
N HIS A 137 -8.49 -8.79 0.74
CA HIS A 137 -7.05 -8.58 0.74
C HIS A 137 -6.52 -8.35 2.15
N GLY A 138 -7.01 -7.33 2.86
CA GLY A 138 -6.52 -6.96 4.18
C GLY A 138 -6.67 -8.06 5.23
N THR A 139 -7.74 -8.86 5.17
CA THR A 139 -7.90 -10.03 6.04
C THR A 139 -6.81 -11.08 5.77
N ILE A 140 -6.44 -11.29 4.50
CA ILE A 140 -5.35 -12.21 4.14
C ILE A 140 -4.01 -11.65 4.60
N ALA A 141 -3.73 -10.38 4.33
CA ALA A 141 -2.49 -9.70 4.75
C ALA A 141 -2.31 -9.76 6.28
N ALA A 142 -3.35 -9.38 7.04
CA ALA A 142 -3.36 -9.47 8.50
C ALA A 142 -3.19 -10.91 9.00
N SER A 143 -3.75 -11.90 8.30
CA SER A 143 -3.61 -13.31 8.68
C SER A 143 -2.18 -13.83 8.55
N ILE A 144 -1.42 -13.35 7.56
CA ILE A 144 -0.01 -13.69 7.40
C ILE A 144 0.81 -13.11 8.55
N ILE A 145 0.44 -11.92 9.05
CA ILE A 145 1.14 -11.23 10.13
C ILE A 145 0.87 -11.90 11.48
N ALA A 146 -0.39 -12.17 11.81
CA ALA A 146 -0.76 -12.45 13.21
C ALA A 146 -1.88 -13.49 13.41
N ALA A 147 -2.33 -14.22 12.39
CA ALA A 147 -3.34 -15.25 12.64
C ALA A 147 -2.75 -16.37 13.50
N ALA A 148 -3.53 -16.83 14.48
CA ALA A 148 -3.21 -18.04 15.21
C ALA A 148 -3.12 -19.23 14.22
N PRO A 149 -2.13 -20.13 14.36
CA PRO A 149 -1.99 -21.33 13.57
C PRO A 149 -3.22 -22.23 13.72
N LEU A 150 -3.48 -22.98 12.65
CA LEU A 150 -4.47 -24.04 12.58
C LEU A 150 -3.74 -25.29 12.07
N GLY A 151 -4.07 -26.46 12.58
CA GLY A 151 -3.46 -27.72 12.15
C GLY A 151 -2.42 -28.25 13.12
N VAL A 152 -1.29 -28.72 12.57
CA VAL A 152 -0.36 -29.64 13.26
C VAL A 152 0.53 -29.01 14.33
N LEU A 153 0.71 -27.69 14.33
CA LEU A 153 1.48 -26.97 15.35
C LEU A 153 0.55 -26.19 16.27
N PRO A 154 0.58 -26.42 17.59
CA PRO A 154 -0.14 -25.57 18.53
C PRO A 154 0.49 -24.17 18.54
N MET A 155 -0.29 -23.16 18.99
CA MET A 155 0.29 -21.85 19.29
C MET A 155 1.44 -22.01 20.28
N PRO A 156 2.64 -21.47 19.99
CA PRO A 156 3.69 -21.37 21.00
C PRO A 156 3.21 -20.50 22.16
N ARG A 157 3.82 -20.68 23.34
CA ARG A 157 3.56 -19.79 24.47
C ARG A 157 3.92 -18.34 24.08
N PRO A 158 3.15 -17.33 24.50
CA PRO A 158 3.49 -15.94 24.24
C PRO A 158 4.92 -15.62 24.71
N MET A 159 5.73 -15.06 23.82
CA MET A 159 7.09 -14.60 24.12
C MET A 159 7.31 -13.17 23.58
N PRO A 160 7.85 -12.25 24.42
CA PRO A 160 8.20 -12.43 25.84
C PRO A 160 6.98 -12.75 26.73
N GLU A 161 7.18 -13.30 27.93
CA GLU A 161 6.07 -13.72 28.82
C GLU A 161 5.16 -12.55 29.20
N VAL A 162 5.75 -11.38 29.42
CA VAL A 162 5.04 -10.11 29.61
C VAL A 162 4.92 -9.41 28.25
N PRO A 163 3.75 -8.84 27.90
CA PRO A 163 3.59 -8.05 26.67
C PRO A 163 4.68 -6.96 26.54
N ALA A 164 5.31 -6.88 25.37
CA ALA A 164 6.39 -5.92 25.11
C ALA A 164 5.93 -4.46 25.18
N PHE A 165 4.69 -4.18 24.79
CA PHE A 165 4.06 -2.86 24.86
C PHE A 165 2.63 -2.97 25.44
N PRO A 166 2.08 -1.87 25.96
CA PRO A 166 0.67 -1.77 26.27
C PRO A 166 -0.20 -2.04 25.02
N PRO A 167 -1.44 -2.54 25.20
CA PRO A 167 -2.35 -2.69 24.07
C PRO A 167 -2.61 -1.33 23.39
N PRO A 168 -2.90 -1.32 22.07
CA PRO A 168 -3.31 -0.11 21.37
C PRO A 168 -4.47 0.59 22.06
N ALA A 169 -4.50 1.92 21.97
CA ALA A 169 -5.68 2.68 22.34
C ALA A 169 -6.85 2.29 21.41
N GLY A 170 -8.05 2.15 21.97
CA GLY A 170 -9.24 1.78 21.20
C GLY A 170 -10.15 0.82 21.95
N PRO A 171 -11.26 0.40 21.30
CA PRO A 171 -12.12 -0.65 21.83
C PRO A 171 -11.36 -1.98 21.93
N PRO A 172 -11.86 -2.94 22.74
CA PRO A 172 -11.27 -4.27 22.79
C PRO A 172 -11.28 -4.94 21.41
N PRO A 173 -10.39 -5.92 21.17
CA PRO A 173 -10.37 -6.65 19.91
C PRO A 173 -11.74 -7.28 19.59
N SER A 174 -12.15 -7.15 18.33
CA SER A 174 -13.27 -7.90 17.77
C SER A 174 -12.81 -9.29 17.33
N PHE A 175 -13.67 -10.29 17.51
CA PHE A 175 -13.41 -11.69 17.20
C PHE A 175 -14.31 -12.25 16.08
N GLY A 176 -14.98 -11.37 15.33
CA GLY A 176 -15.83 -11.76 14.21
C GLY A 176 -17.31 -11.87 14.55
N VAL A 177 -17.84 -10.89 15.29
CA VAL A 177 -19.30 -10.69 15.34
C VAL A 177 -19.78 -10.40 13.91
N PRO A 178 -20.86 -11.05 13.42
CA PRO A 178 -21.38 -10.79 12.08
C PRO A 178 -21.60 -9.30 11.88
N LEU A 179 -20.88 -8.73 10.92
CA LEU A 179 -21.12 -7.35 10.49
C LEU A 179 -22.51 -7.28 9.83
N PRO A 180 -23.21 -6.14 9.94
CA PRO A 180 -24.46 -5.95 9.22
C PRO A 180 -24.29 -6.27 7.72
N PRO A 181 -25.32 -6.83 7.06
CA PRO A 181 -25.23 -7.20 5.65
C PRO A 181 -24.75 -6.01 4.83
N ALA A 182 -23.75 -6.23 3.98
CA ALA A 182 -23.22 -5.20 3.10
C ALA A 182 -24.23 -4.75 2.03
N ASP A 183 -25.43 -5.32 1.96
CA ASP A 183 -26.30 -5.25 0.79
C ASP A 183 -27.31 -4.12 0.82
N VAL A 184 -26.83 -2.89 0.68
CA VAL A 184 -27.51 -1.90 -0.17
C VAL A 184 -26.45 -1.13 -0.95
N PRO A 185 -26.44 -1.17 -2.30
CA PRO A 185 -25.68 -0.21 -3.08
C PRO A 185 -26.03 1.21 -2.61
N GLY A 186 -25.03 1.99 -2.23
CA GLY A 186 -25.24 3.39 -1.89
C GLY A 186 -25.99 4.11 -3.03
N PRO A 187 -26.85 5.09 -2.72
CA PRO A 187 -27.60 5.81 -3.75
C PRO A 187 -26.63 6.34 -4.81
N PRO A 188 -27.05 6.38 -6.10
CA PRO A 188 -26.18 6.85 -7.17
C PRO A 188 -25.65 8.24 -6.82
N ALA A 189 -24.34 8.44 -7.01
CA ALA A 189 -23.71 9.73 -6.77
C ALA A 189 -24.53 10.81 -7.48
N ARG A 190 -24.94 11.84 -6.73
CA ARG A 190 -25.63 12.99 -7.35
C ARG A 190 -24.71 13.53 -8.42
N ARG A 191 -25.19 13.61 -9.67
CA ARG A 191 -24.43 14.23 -10.75
C ARG A 191 -23.93 15.59 -10.25
N PRO A 192 -22.66 15.96 -10.49
CA PRO A 192 -22.21 17.31 -10.21
C PRO A 192 -23.21 18.26 -10.86
N VAL A 193 -23.85 19.11 -10.06
CA VAL A 193 -24.64 20.19 -10.61
C VAL A 193 -23.65 21.00 -11.42
N ALA A 194 -23.79 20.99 -12.75
CA ALA A 194 -22.94 21.78 -13.62
C ALA A 194 -22.94 23.20 -13.06
N ALA A 195 -21.78 23.64 -12.58
CA ALA A 195 -21.62 25.01 -12.15
C ALA A 195 -22.04 25.86 -13.35
N ALA A 196 -23.14 26.59 -13.22
CA ALA A 196 -23.57 27.52 -14.24
C ALA A 196 -22.42 28.53 -14.38
N HIS A 197 -21.61 28.38 -15.42
CA HIS A 197 -20.69 29.41 -15.87
C HIS A 197 -21.53 30.63 -16.18
N ARG A 198 -21.70 31.51 -15.19
CA ARG A 198 -22.13 32.88 -15.42
C ARG A 198 -20.96 33.56 -16.09
N ASN A 199 -20.96 33.55 -17.41
CA ASN A 199 -20.16 34.48 -18.19
C ASN A 199 -20.50 35.89 -17.69
N SER A 200 -19.54 36.52 -17.02
CA SER A 200 -19.58 37.94 -16.73
C SER A 200 -18.66 38.60 -17.76
N VAL A 201 -19.33 39.30 -18.68
CA VAL A 201 -18.90 40.39 -19.60
C VAL A 201 -17.45 40.39 -20.06
#